data_AF-A0A368SZ29-F1
#
_entry.id   AF-A0A368SZ29-F1
#
_cell.length_a   1.000
_cell.length_b   1.000
_cell.length_c   1.000
_cell.angle_alpha   90.00
_cell.angle_beta   90.00
_cell.angle_gamma   90.00
#
_symmetry.space_group_name_H-M   'P 1'
#
loop_
_entity.id
_entity.type
_entity.pdbx_description
1 polymer ?
#
loop_
_entity_poly.entity_id
_entity_poly.type
_entity_poly.pdbx_seq_one_letter_code
_entity_poly.pdbx_strand_id
1 'polypeptide(L)'
;MDSSLPAGWTIERVRALSGDRTAALLSPERLVVVDEYDQADYSTLRPDAVISFHDLCLVWAAGTWFMGHLEPDGSVICWASYGPDLYEAVRAL
;
A
#
# COMPACT_ATOMS: atom_id res chain seq x y z
N MET A 1 19.17 -1.02 7.22
CA MET A 1 19.02 0.28 6.52
C MET A 1 17.84 0.11 5.59
N ASP A 2 16.65 0.28 6.17
CA ASP A 2 15.41 -0.36 5.74
C ASP A 2 14.48 0.68 5.10
N SER A 3 14.95 1.24 3.99
CA SER A 3 14.15 2.11 3.14
C SER A 3 13.35 1.23 2.16
N SER A 4 12.21 0.71 2.61
CA SER A 4 11.23 0.02 1.74
C SER A 4 10.55 0.97 0.76
N LEU A 5 10.76 2.29 0.87
CA LEU A 5 10.19 3.28 -0.03
C LEU A 5 11.09 3.50 -1.26
N PRO A 6 10.50 3.87 -2.41
CA PRO A 6 11.26 4.24 -3.60
C PRO A 6 12.24 5.39 -3.32
N ALA A 7 13.32 5.47 -4.12
CA ALA A 7 14.33 6.50 -3.95
C ALA A 7 13.71 7.92 -3.96
N GLY A 8 14.02 8.71 -2.92
CA GLY A 8 13.50 10.07 -2.76
C GLY A 8 12.15 10.18 -2.02
N TRP A 9 11.59 9.05 -1.59
CA TRP A 9 10.43 9.00 -0.71
C TRP A 9 10.80 8.66 0.73
N THR A 10 10.20 9.39 1.65
CA THR A 10 10.26 9.14 3.09
C THR A 10 8.84 9.09 3.63
N ILE A 11 8.66 8.40 4.76
CA ILE A 11 7.33 8.34 5.39
C ILE A 11 6.82 9.75 5.75
N GLU A 12 7.71 10.67 6.11
CA GLU A 12 7.36 12.07 6.39
C GLU A 12 6.80 12.79 5.16
N ARG A 13 7.38 12.54 3.97
CA ARG A 13 6.88 13.10 2.72
C ARG A 13 5.52 12.53 2.35
N VAL A 14 5.32 11.23 2.58
CA VAL A 14 4.03 10.57 2.39
C VAL A 14 2.97 11.17 3.31
N ARG A 15 3.27 11.33 4.61
CA ARG A 15 2.39 12.01 5.59
C ARG A 15 2.02 13.43 5.18
N ALA A 16 2.98 14.18 4.65
CA ALA A 16 2.75 15.54 4.20
C ALA A 16 1.85 15.60 2.96
N LEU A 17 1.93 14.60 2.08
CA LEU A 17 1.14 14.53 0.85
C LEU A 17 -0.27 13.99 1.09
N SER A 18 -0.43 12.91 1.87
CA SER A 18 -1.73 12.34 2.23
C SER A 18 -2.51 13.23 3.21
N GLY A 19 -1.82 14.11 3.94
CA GLY A 19 -2.39 14.84 5.08
C GLY A 19 -2.53 13.98 6.35
N ASP A 20 -2.20 12.69 6.28
CA ASP A 20 -2.30 11.75 7.38
C ASP A 20 -0.98 11.64 8.14
N ARG A 21 -0.93 12.19 9.36
CA ARG A 21 0.25 12.15 10.23
C ARG A 21 0.53 10.77 10.83
N THR A 22 -0.45 9.88 10.84
CA THR A 22 -0.32 8.52 11.37
C THR A 22 0.27 7.55 10.35
N ALA A 23 0.43 7.98 9.09
CA ALA A 23 0.88 7.10 8.04
C ALA A 23 2.20 6.42 8.43
N ALA A 24 2.28 5.10 8.29
CA ALA A 24 3.40 4.31 8.79
C ALA A 24 3.81 3.24 7.79
N LEU A 25 5.10 2.93 7.77
CA LEU A 25 5.61 1.77 7.04
C LEU A 25 5.31 0.51 7.84
N LEU A 26 4.60 -0.43 7.21
CA LEU A 26 4.35 -1.75 7.72
C LEU A 26 5.33 -2.75 7.10
N SER A 27 5.66 -3.79 7.86
CA SER A 27 6.42 -4.95 7.38
C SER A 27 5.74 -5.63 6.18
N PRO A 28 6.52 -5.98 5.13
CA PRO A 28 6.03 -6.70 3.95
C PRO A 28 5.74 -8.20 4.20
N GLU A 29 5.99 -8.72 5.39
CA GLU A 29 5.71 -10.13 5.72
C GLU A 29 4.22 -10.41 6.00
N ARG A 30 3.34 -9.44 5.75
CA ARG A 30 1.89 -9.57 5.93
C ARG A 30 1.23 -10.20 4.72
N LEU A 31 0.08 -10.84 4.97
CA LEU A 31 -0.77 -11.35 3.89
C LEU A 31 -1.41 -10.16 3.17
N VAL A 32 -1.10 -10.02 1.88
CA VAL A 32 -1.78 -9.08 0.99
C VAL A 32 -2.52 -9.89 -0.07
N VAL A 33 -3.78 -9.56 -0.26
CA VAL A 33 -4.61 -10.10 -1.32
C VAL A 33 -5.15 -8.98 -2.18
N VAL A 34 -5.33 -9.24 -3.47
CA VAL A 34 -6.01 -8.35 -4.39
C VAL A 34 -7.38 -8.94 -4.72
N ASP A 35 -8.42 -8.14 -4.58
CA ASP A 35 -9.78 -8.40 -5.03
C ASP A 35 -9.87 -7.96 -6.50
N GLU A 36 -9.60 -8.89 -7.42
CA GLU A 36 -9.80 -8.64 -8.84
C GLU A 36 -11.28 -8.83 -9.16
N TYR A 37 -11.98 -7.75 -9.49
CA TYR A 37 -13.43 -7.74 -9.78
C TYR A 37 -13.88 -8.79 -10.84
N ASP A 38 -12.94 -9.31 -11.64
CA ASP A 38 -13.18 -10.30 -12.70
C ASP A 38 -12.89 -11.77 -12.27
N GLN A 39 -12.26 -11.97 -11.11
CA GLN A 39 -11.98 -13.30 -10.58
C GLN A 39 -12.75 -13.55 -9.28
N ALA A 40 -13.36 -14.72 -9.15
CA ALA A 40 -14.03 -15.13 -7.92
C ALA A 40 -13.05 -15.47 -6.77
N ASP A 41 -11.75 -15.29 -7.00
CA ASP A 41 -10.65 -15.66 -6.12
C ASP A 41 -9.76 -14.46 -5.83
N TYR A 42 -9.27 -14.41 -4.59
CA TYR A 42 -8.30 -13.44 -4.13
C TYR A 42 -6.89 -13.85 -4.56
N SER A 43 -6.21 -12.98 -5.32
CA SER A 43 -4.82 -13.22 -5.70
C SER A 43 -3.88 -12.74 -4.59
N THR A 44 -3.07 -13.64 -4.04
CA THR A 44 -2.05 -13.26 -3.04
C THR A 44 -0.92 -12.48 -3.70
N LEU A 45 -0.62 -11.30 -3.17
CA LEU A 45 0.48 -10.46 -3.61
C LEU A 45 1.61 -10.53 -2.58
N ARG A 46 2.85 -10.55 -3.08
CA ARG A 46 4.03 -10.40 -2.24
C ARG A 46 4.40 -8.91 -2.21
N PRO A 47 4.11 -8.19 -1.12
CA PRO A 47 4.43 -6.78 -1.05
C PRO A 47 5.94 -6.60 -0.88
N ASP A 48 6.49 -5.63 -1.58
CA ASP A 48 7.85 -5.12 -1.37
C ASP A 48 7.84 -3.99 -0.33
N ALA A 49 6.75 -3.20 -0.30
CA ALA A 49 6.52 -2.14 0.66
C ALA A 49 5.04 -2.03 1.02
N VAL A 50 4.74 -1.71 2.27
CA VAL A 50 3.36 -1.47 2.72
C VAL A 50 3.33 -0.18 3.54
N ILE A 51 2.41 0.71 3.22
CA ILE A 51 2.18 1.97 3.92
C ILE A 51 0.75 1.97 4.42
N SER A 52 0.54 2.08 5.72
CA SER A 52 -0.81 2.24 6.30
C SER A 52 -1.16 3.72 6.46
N PHE A 53 -2.44 4.05 6.33
CA PHE A 53 -3.07 5.36 6.46
C PHE A 53 -4.39 5.20 7.21
N HIS A 54 -4.40 5.32 8.54
CA HIS A 54 -5.57 4.96 9.37
C HIS A 54 -6.17 3.60 8.94
N ASP A 55 -7.31 3.60 8.25
CA ASP A 55 -8.05 2.43 7.77
C ASP A 55 -7.63 1.96 6.36
N LEU A 56 -6.88 2.77 5.62
CA LEU A 56 -6.41 2.46 4.27
C LEU A 56 -4.94 2.03 4.27
N CYS A 57 -4.51 1.42 3.18
CA CYS A 57 -3.11 1.11 2.96
C CYS A 57 -2.74 1.15 1.47
N LEU A 58 -1.48 1.48 1.20
CA LEU A 58 -0.85 1.37 -0.11
C LEU A 58 0.21 0.28 -0.06
N VAL A 59 0.14 -0.63 -1.02
CA VAL A 59 1.05 -1.76 -1.16
C VAL A 59 1.81 -1.62 -2.47
N TRP A 60 3.14 -1.65 -2.41
CA TRP A 60 3.99 -1.80 -3.57
C TRP A 60 4.17 -3.28 -3.87
N ALA A 61 3.72 -3.73 -5.02
CA ALA A 61 3.95 -5.11 -5.49
C ALA A 61 4.05 -5.12 -7.01
N ALA A 62 4.94 -5.95 -7.55
CA ALA A 62 5.09 -6.16 -9.00
C ALA A 62 5.28 -4.85 -9.82
N GLY A 63 5.85 -3.81 -9.23
CA GLY A 63 6.10 -2.54 -9.91
C GLY A 63 4.89 -1.59 -9.98
N THR A 64 3.82 -1.87 -9.23
CA THR A 64 2.65 -0.99 -9.13
C THR A 64 2.22 -0.81 -7.68
N TRP A 65 1.63 0.35 -7.39
CA TRP A 65 0.95 0.61 -6.13
C TRP A 65 -0.47 0.09 -6.19
N PHE A 66 -0.84 -0.69 -5.19
CA PHE A 66 -2.19 -1.14 -4.94
C PHE A 66 -2.74 -0.42 -3.72
N MET A 67 -3.99 0.01 -3.76
CA MET A 67 -4.70 0.53 -2.60
C MET A 67 -5.61 -0.54 -2.04
N GLY A 68 -5.60 -0.62 -0.72
CA GLY A 68 -6.41 -1.54 0.03
C GLY A 68 -6.80 -1.01 1.41
N HIS A 69 -7.41 -1.89 2.17
CA HIS A 69 -7.81 -1.68 3.56
C HIS A 69 -7.01 -2.65 4.43
N LEU A 70 -6.65 -2.19 5.63
CA LEU A 70 -6.00 -3.03 6.62
C LEU A 70 -7.08 -3.70 7.49
N GLU A 71 -7.23 -5.01 7.35
CA GLU A 71 -8.19 -5.78 8.12
C GLU A 71 -7.75 -5.93 9.60
N PRO A 72 -8.70 -6.20 10.53
CA PRO A 72 -8.40 -6.38 11.95
C PRO A 72 -7.45 -7.54 12.27
N ASP A 73 -7.36 -8.53 11.37
CA ASP A 73 -6.44 -9.66 11.48
C ASP A 73 -5.01 -9.31 11.01
N GLY A 74 -4.80 -8.09 10.51
CA GLY A 74 -3.53 -7.60 9.98
C GLY A 74 -3.28 -7.94 8.52
N SER A 75 -4.26 -8.54 7.84
CA SER A 75 -4.22 -8.74 6.39
C SER A 75 -4.59 -7.47 5.64
N VAL A 76 -4.21 -7.41 4.37
CA VAL A 76 -4.55 -6.29 3.49
C VAL A 76 -5.33 -6.80 2.30
N ILE A 77 -6.48 -6.19 2.04
CA ILE A 77 -7.29 -6.44 0.85
C ILE A 77 -7.19 -5.23 -0.07
N CYS A 78 -6.54 -5.40 -1.21
CA CYS A 78 -6.36 -4.40 -2.24
C CYS A 78 -7.47 -4.49 -3.30
N TRP A 79 -8.06 -3.37 -3.70
CA TRP A 79 -9.14 -3.32 -4.72
C TRP A 79 -8.84 -2.38 -5.89
N ALA A 80 -7.79 -1.58 -5.80
CA ALA A 80 -7.41 -0.64 -6.85
C ALA A 80 -5.91 -0.64 -7.08
N SER A 81 -5.48 -0.32 -8.30
CA SER A 81 -4.08 -0.13 -8.65
C SER A 81 -3.85 1.23 -9.31
N TYR A 82 -2.72 1.86 -9.01
CA TYR A 82 -2.39 3.24 -9.39
C TYR A 82 -1.13 3.35 -10.25
N GLY A 83 -0.54 2.21 -10.64
CA GLY A 83 0.70 2.18 -11.42
C GLY A 83 1.94 2.46 -10.57
N PRO A 84 3.09 2.75 -11.22
CA PRO A 84 4.38 2.87 -10.54
C PRO A 84 4.55 4.15 -9.71
N ASP A 85 3.68 5.14 -9.89
CA ASP A 85 3.85 6.47 -9.27
C ASP A 85 3.18 6.55 -7.90
N LEU A 86 4.02 6.61 -6.84
CA LEU A 86 3.56 6.77 -5.47
C LEU A 86 2.82 8.10 -5.26
N TYR A 87 3.15 9.15 -6.02
CA TYR A 87 2.47 10.44 -5.90
C TYR A 87 0.99 10.33 -6.26
N GLU A 88 0.68 9.70 -7.39
CA GLU A 88 -0.69 9.49 -7.85
C GLU A 88 -1.46 8.59 -6.88
N ALA A 89 -0.82 7.52 -6.38
CA ALA A 89 -1.43 6.61 -5.42
C ALA A 89 -1.80 7.31 -4.10
N VAL A 90 -0.90 8.15 -3.56
CA VAL A 90 -1.15 8.90 -2.32
C VAL A 90 -2.17 10.00 -2.53
N ARG A 91 -2.20 10.64 -3.71
CA ARG A 91 -3.17 11.69 -4.06
C ARG A 91 -4.59 11.15 -4.21
N ALA A 92 -4.74 9.85 -4.43
CA ALA A 92 -6.03 9.19 -4.59
C ALA A 92 -6.63 8.64 -3.29
N LEU A 93 -5.90 8.73 -2.16
CA LEU A 93 -6.42 8.47 -0.80
C LEU A 93 -7.43 9.57 -0.41
#